data_AF-A0A0E3Q924-F1
#
_entry.id   AF-A0A0E3Q924-F1
#
_cell.length_a   1.000
_cell.length_b   1.000
_cell.length_c   1.000
_cell.angle_alpha   90.00
_cell.angle_beta   90.00
_cell.angle_gamma   90.00
#
_symmetry.space_group_name_H-M   'P 1'
#
loop_
_entity.id
_entity.type
_entity.pdbx_description
1 polymer ?
#
loop_
_entity_poly.entity_id
_entity_poly.type
_entity_poly.pdbx_seq_one_letter_code
_entity_poly.pdbx_strand_id
1 'polypeptide(L)'
;MISSVFLLASYWYLWIMIIAGVLFLLVVWHTKNFAYLCPGCGEVFEVSTLEDFISPNGVNKKYLRCPRCGKRAWADILRIKEKTVHKK
;
A
#
# COMPACT_ATOMS: atom_id res chain seq x y z
N MET A 1 0.74 -38.95 16.45
CA MET A 1 -0.16 -37.92 15.87
C MET A 1 -0.21 -36.62 16.68
N ILE A 2 0.14 -36.64 17.97
CA ILE A 2 0.06 -35.45 18.85
C ILE A 2 1.27 -34.51 18.66
N SER A 3 2.46 -35.04 18.37
CA SER A 3 3.70 -34.25 18.25
C SER A 3 3.70 -33.24 17.08
N SER A 4 3.03 -33.54 15.97
CA SER A 4 2.92 -32.61 14.84
C SER A 4 2.10 -31.36 15.18
N VAL A 5 1.06 -31.51 16.00
CA VAL A 5 0.23 -30.39 16.48
C VAL A 5 1.03 -29.48 17.41
N PHE A 6 1.85 -30.04 18.29
CA PHE A 6 2.75 -29.28 19.17
C PHE A 6 3.86 -28.54 18.39
N LEU A 7 4.35 -29.12 17.29
CA LEU A 7 5.31 -28.44 16.41
C LEU A 7 4.66 -27.27 15.67
N LEU A 8 3.44 -27.42 15.13
CA LEU A 8 2.71 -26.30 14.52
C LEU A 8 2.43 -25.18 15.53
N ALA A 9 2.03 -25.53 16.76
CA ALA A 9 1.79 -24.58 17.84
C ALA A 9 3.07 -23.92 18.35
N SER A 10 4.23 -24.56 18.21
CA SER A 10 5.53 -23.96 18.52
C SER A 10 5.95 -23.02 17.40
N TYR A 11 5.90 -23.44 16.13
CA TYR A 11 6.44 -22.67 14.99
C TYR A 11 5.47 -21.65 14.36
N TRP A 12 4.30 -21.41 14.95
CA TRP A 12 3.35 -20.41 14.45
C TRP A 12 3.97 -19.00 14.36
N TYR A 13 4.91 -18.65 15.24
CA TYR A 13 5.61 -17.36 15.19
C TYR A 13 6.51 -17.23 13.96
N LEU A 14 7.11 -18.33 13.47
CA LEU A 14 7.89 -18.30 12.23
C LEU A 14 7.00 -17.95 11.04
N TRP A 15 5.79 -18.53 11.00
CA TRP A 15 4.81 -18.21 9.96
C TRP A 15 4.37 -16.75 10.04
N ILE A 16 4.13 -16.21 11.24
CA ILE A 16 3.83 -14.78 11.42
C ILE A 16 4.98 -13.90 10.93
N MET A 17 6.23 -14.25 11.25
CA MET A 17 7.40 -13.49 10.80
C MET A 17 7.53 -13.50 9.27
N ILE A 18 7.28 -14.64 8.63
CA ILE A 18 7.27 -14.75 7.16
C ILE A 18 6.15 -13.90 6.57
N ILE A 19 4.92 -14.02 7.09
CA ILE A 19 3.76 -13.25 6.61
C ILE A 19 4.01 -11.74 6.77
N ALA A 20 4.52 -11.31 7.93
CA ALA A 20 4.84 -9.92 8.21
C ALA A 20 5.93 -9.40 7.26
N GLY A 21 6.98 -10.19 7.01
CA GLY A 21 8.04 -9.85 6.06
C GLY A 21 7.53 -9.70 4.63
N VAL A 22 6.71 -10.64 4.16
CA VAL A 22 6.11 -10.59 2.83
C VAL A 22 5.17 -9.39 2.69
N LEU A 23 4.32 -9.14 3.70
CA LEU A 23 3.42 -7.99 3.72
C LEU A 23 4.20 -6.67 3.69
N PHE A 24 5.26 -6.55 4.48
CA PHE A 24 6.12 -5.37 4.46
C PHE A 24 6.75 -5.13 3.08
N LEU A 25 7.33 -6.17 2.48
CA LEU A 25 7.90 -6.08 1.13
C LEU A 25 6.85 -5.68 0.08
N LEU A 26 5.63 -6.21 0.20
CA LEU A 26 4.52 -5.88 -0.70
C LEU A 26 4.14 -4.40 -0.62
N VAL A 27 4.01 -3.84 0.59
CA VAL A 27 3.66 -2.42 0.79
C VAL A 27 4.80 -1.50 0.30
N VAL A 28 6.06 -1.86 0.58
CA VAL A 28 7.23 -1.12 0.07
C VAL A 28 7.28 -1.16 -1.45
N TRP A 29 7.00 -2.31 -2.07
CA TRP A 29 6.92 -2.41 -3.52
C TRP A 29 5.76 -1.56 -4.07
N HIS A 30 4.59 -1.61 -3.43
CA HIS A 30 3.41 -0.87 -3.86
C HIS A 30 3.67 0.65 -3.88
N THR A 31 4.19 1.21 -2.78
CA THR A 31 4.54 2.65 -2.71
C THR A 31 5.58 3.10 -3.73
N LYS A 32 6.48 2.22 -4.16
CA LYS A 32 7.48 2.52 -5.20
C LYS A 32 6.96 2.42 -6.63
N ASN A 33 5.79 1.82 -6.85
CA ASN A 33 5.26 1.57 -8.19
C ASN A 33 3.96 2.32 -8.48
N PHE A 34 3.32 2.91 -7.48
CA PHE A 34 2.02 3.56 -7.62
C PHE A 34 2.03 4.98 -7.05
N ALA A 35 1.19 5.81 -7.65
CA ALA A 35 0.88 7.17 -7.22
C ALA A 35 -0.62 7.41 -7.29
N TYR A 36 -1.05 8.59 -6.87
CA TYR A 36 -2.45 8.88 -6.64
C TYR A 36 -2.84 10.20 -7.25
N LEU A 37 -3.94 10.20 -8.02
CA LEU A 37 -4.53 11.39 -8.59
C LEU A 37 -5.59 11.95 -7.64
N CYS A 38 -5.41 13.19 -7.20
CA CYS A 38 -6.40 13.91 -6.42
C CYS A 38 -7.60 14.31 -7.30
N PRO A 39 -8.84 13.87 -6.99
CA PRO A 39 -10.01 14.25 -7.78
C PRO A 39 -10.41 15.73 -7.61
N GLY A 40 -9.93 16.39 -6.54
CA GLY A 40 -10.30 17.77 -6.25
C GLY A 40 -9.41 18.83 -6.91
N CYS A 41 -8.11 18.57 -7.03
CA CYS A 41 -7.15 19.55 -7.58
C CYS A 41 -6.27 19.00 -8.70
N GLY A 42 -6.42 17.73 -9.08
CA GLY A 42 -5.64 17.08 -10.13
C GLY A 42 -4.19 16.76 -9.77
N GLU A 43 -3.77 17.00 -8.52
CA GLU A 43 -2.40 16.68 -8.09
C GLU A 43 -2.13 15.19 -8.16
N VAL A 44 -1.01 14.81 -8.77
CA VAL A 44 -0.48 13.44 -8.74
C VAL A 44 0.61 13.35 -7.67
N PHE A 45 0.38 12.57 -6.63
CA PHE A 45 1.30 12.46 -5.49
C PHE A 45 1.62 11.01 -5.13
N GLU A 46 2.75 10.80 -4.47
CA GLU A 46 3.12 9.53 -3.84
C GLU A 46 2.83 9.60 -2.34
N VAL A 47 2.73 8.43 -1.71
CA VAL A 47 2.46 8.31 -0.27
C VAL A 47 3.57 7.52 0.41
N SER A 48 3.73 7.74 1.71
CA SER A 48 4.67 6.96 2.52
C SER A 48 4.19 5.50 2.68
N THR A 49 5.12 4.58 2.97
CA THR A 49 4.80 3.16 3.24
C THR A 49 3.80 2.99 4.36
N LEU A 50 3.90 3.81 5.43
CA LEU A 50 2.96 3.76 6.54
C LEU A 50 1.57 4.24 6.11
N GLU A 51 1.50 5.34 5.37
CA GLU A 51 0.23 5.87 4.86
C GLU A 51 -0.43 4.90 3.87
N ASP A 52 0.36 4.25 3.01
CA ASP A 52 -0.14 3.17 2.15
C ASP A 52 -0.66 1.97 2.97
N PHE A 53 0.02 1.60 4.05
CA PHE A 53 -0.42 0.46 4.85
C PHE A 53 -1.74 0.72 5.60
N ILE A 54 -1.88 1.91 6.21
CA ILE A 54 -3.00 2.19 7.11
C ILE A 54 -4.22 2.81 6.42
N SER A 55 -4.06 3.36 5.22
CA SER A 55 -5.16 4.07 4.57
C SER A 55 -6.20 3.11 3.96
N PRO A 56 -7.49 3.46 4.01
CA PRO A 56 -8.54 2.62 3.42
C PRO A 56 -8.31 2.36 1.93
N ASN A 57 -8.32 1.08 1.56
CA ASN A 57 -8.22 0.62 0.17
C ASN A 57 -9.62 0.51 -0.45
N GLY A 58 -9.76 0.94 -1.70
CA GLY A 58 -10.93 0.74 -2.53
C GLY A 58 -10.55 0.08 -3.87
N VAL A 59 -11.54 -0.17 -4.72
CA VAL A 59 -11.30 -0.72 -6.07
C VAL A 59 -10.61 0.34 -6.94
N ASN A 60 -9.33 0.14 -7.26
CA ASN A 60 -8.49 1.09 -8.02
C ASN A 60 -8.39 2.50 -7.43
N LYS A 61 -8.75 2.67 -6.15
CA LYS A 61 -8.75 3.95 -5.45
C LYS A 61 -8.26 3.78 -4.03
N LYS A 62 -7.78 4.87 -3.43
CA LYS A 62 -7.35 4.90 -2.03
C LYS A 62 -7.79 6.17 -1.34
N TYR A 63 -8.25 6.08 -0.10
CA TYR A 63 -8.70 7.25 0.64
C TYR A 63 -7.51 7.95 1.30
N LEU A 64 -7.07 9.06 0.71
CA LEU A 64 -5.81 9.72 1.04
C LEU A 64 -6.00 11.22 1.25
N ARG A 65 -5.09 11.82 2.02
CA ARG A 65 -5.01 13.28 2.14
C ARG A 65 -4.13 13.82 1.01
N CYS A 66 -4.67 14.71 0.19
CA CYS A 66 -3.87 15.36 -0.83
C CYS A 66 -2.88 16.35 -0.18
N PRO A 67 -1.57 16.31 -0.53
CA PRO A 67 -0.58 17.23 0.02
C PRO A 67 -0.75 18.67 -0.51
N ARG A 68 -1.32 18.84 -1.71
CA ARG A 68 -1.56 20.16 -2.33
C ARG A 68 -2.77 20.87 -1.74
N CYS A 69 -3.95 20.24 -1.75
CA CYS A 69 -5.20 20.88 -1.31
C CYS A 69 -5.60 20.55 0.14
N GLY A 70 -4.91 19.62 0.80
CA GLY A 70 -5.13 19.25 2.19
C GLY A 70 -6.39 18.41 2.47
N LYS A 71 -7.28 18.23 1.48
CA LYS A 71 -8.54 17.48 1.61
C LYS A 71 -8.31 15.97 1.52
N ARG A 72 -9.11 15.19 2.26
CA ARG A 72 -9.17 13.73 2.12
C ARG A 72 -10.23 13.34 1.09
N ALA A 73 -9.87 12.48 0.16
CA ALA A 73 -10.75 11.97 -0.87
C ALA A 73 -10.30 10.60 -1.36
N TRP A 74 -11.19 9.89 -2.07
CA TRP A 74 -10.83 8.69 -2.82
C TRP A 74 -10.02 9.09 -4.06
N ALA A 75 -8.71 8.93 -3.98
CA ALA A 75 -7.77 9.22 -5.06
C ALA A 75 -7.59 8.01 -5.98
N ASP A 76 -7.54 8.23 -7.29
CA ASP A 76 -7.34 7.17 -8.27
C ASP A 76 -5.90 6.68 -8.28
N ILE A 77 -5.71 5.36 -8.31
CA ILE A 77 -4.38 4.73 -8.34
C ILE A 77 -3.82 4.81 -9.77
N LEU A 78 -2.60 5.33 -9.90
CA LEU A 78 -1.85 5.44 -11.14
C LEU A 78 -0.55 4.64 -11.03
N ARG A 79 -0.10 3.98 -12.11
CA ARG A 79 1.23 3.36 -12.11
C ARG A 79 2.30 4.42 -12.40
N ILE A 80 3.40 4.40 -11.68
CA ILE A 80 4.48 5.39 -11.86
C ILE A 80 5.10 5.31 -13.27
N LYS A 81 5.08 4.15 -13.93
CA LYS A 81 5.48 4.03 -15.34
C LYS A 81 4.63 4.88 -16.30
N GLU A 82 3.43 5.30 -15.90
CA GLU A 82 2.56 6.22 -16.66
C GLU A 82 2.82 7.70 -16.32
N LYS A 83 3.46 8.02 -15.18
CA LYS A 83 3.81 9.41 -14.81
C LYS A 83 4.74 10.09 -15.81
N THR A 84 5.60 9.33 -16.48
CA THR A 84 6.56 9.87 -17.45
C THR A 84 5.91 10.32 -18.75
N VAL A 85 4.66 9.93 -19.01
CA VAL A 85 3.94 10.31 -20.24
C VAL A 85 3.21 11.65 -20.08
N HIS A 86 2.75 12.00 -18.88
CA HIS A 86 2.00 13.24 -18.61
C HIS A 86 2.87 14.41 -18.11
N LYS A 87 4.20 14.24 -18.10
CA LYS A 87 5.18 15.29 -17.73
C LYS A 87 5.96 15.80 -18.96
N LYS A 88 5.27 16.01 -20.08
CA LYS A 88 5.82 16.66 -21.27
C LYS A 88 5.04 17.92 -21.59
#